data_AF-A0A952BPU3-F1
#
_entry.id   AF-A0A952BPU3-F1
#
_cell.length_a   1.000
_cell.length_b   1.000
_cell.length_c   1.000
_cell.angle_alpha   90.00
_cell.angle_beta   90.00
_cell.angle_gamma   90.00
#
_symmetry.space_group_name_H-M   'P 1'
#
loop_
_entity.id
_entity.type
_entity.pdbx_description
1 polymer ?
#
loop_
_entity_poly.entity_id
_entity_poly.type
_entity_poly.pdbx_seq_one_letter_code
_entity_poly.pdbx_strand_id
1 'polypeptide(L)'
;MNWDVAIFYAVNGLAGQSSVADWVMLMLARPSSLLVPGGLVLAYWVWISRREAFIGATALAGLVPLTDLFGAQIKHALGRVRPCQILEGVNQLVGCGGTFSFPSNHALNTAAA
;
A
#
# COMPACT_ATOMS: atom_id res chain seq x y z
N MET A 1 -17.38 -19.41 -10.37
CA MET A 1 -16.27 -18.51 -10.77
C MET A 1 -15.74 -17.83 -9.52
N ASN A 2 -14.43 -17.89 -9.24
CA ASN A 2 -13.85 -17.19 -8.09
C ASN A 2 -13.67 -15.71 -8.47
N TRP A 3 -14.54 -14.84 -7.93
CA TRP A 3 -14.57 -13.41 -8.26
C TRP A 3 -13.24 -12.71 -8.00
N ASP A 4 -12.51 -13.10 -6.96
CA ASP A 4 -11.19 -12.55 -6.64
C ASP A 4 -10.18 -12.77 -7.76
N VAL A 5 -10.13 -13.97 -8.33
CA VAL A 5 -9.22 -14.30 -9.44
C VAL A 5 -9.65 -13.62 -10.75
N ALA A 6 -10.96 -13.57 -11.01
CA ALA A 6 -11.49 -12.91 -12.21
C ALA A 6 -11.18 -11.41 -12.20
N ILE A 7 -11.38 -10.73 -11.07
CA ILE A 7 -11.06 -9.32 -10.89
C ILE A 7 -9.54 -9.11 -10.96
N PHE A 8 -8.76 -10.00 -10.34
CA PHE A 8 -7.30 -9.94 -10.41
C PHE A 8 -6.81 -9.95 -11.86
N TYR A 9 -7.25 -10.90 -12.69
CA TYR A 9 -6.83 -10.94 -14.10
C TYR A 9 -7.33 -9.74 -14.90
N ALA A 10 -8.54 -9.24 -14.63
CA ALA A 10 -9.07 -8.05 -15.30
C ALA A 10 -8.20 -6.81 -15.03
N VAL A 11 -7.72 -6.63 -13.80
CA VAL A 11 -6.84 -5.51 -13.43
C VAL A 11 -5.39 -5.76 -13.83
N ASN A 12 -4.85 -6.95 -13.56
CA ASN A 12 -3.46 -7.30 -13.88
C ASN A 12 -3.20 -7.36 -15.38
N GLY A 13 -4.23 -7.63 -16.18
CA GLY A 13 -4.16 -7.56 -17.64
C GLY A 13 -3.83 -6.16 -18.16
N LEU A 14 -4.09 -5.09 -17.39
CA LEU A 14 -3.75 -3.72 -17.76
C LEU A 14 -2.27 -3.38 -17.52
N ALA A 15 -1.58 -4.12 -16.65
CA ALA A 15 -0.18 -3.90 -16.35
C ALA A 15 0.69 -4.22 -17.58
N GLY A 16 1.65 -3.35 -17.89
CA GLY A 16 2.50 -3.50 -19.08
C GLY A 16 1.90 -2.96 -20.37
N GLN A 17 0.62 -2.56 -20.39
CA GLN A 17 0.00 -1.99 -21.60
C GLN A 17 0.40 -0.52 -21.85
N SER A 18 0.76 0.23 -20.80
CA SER A 18 1.17 1.62 -20.90
C SER A 18 2.29 1.93 -19.91
N SER A 19 3.46 2.32 -20.44
CA SER A 19 4.61 2.71 -19.64
C SER A 19 4.32 3.89 -18.70
N VAL A 20 3.45 4.82 -19.13
CA VAL A 20 3.03 5.95 -18.31
C VAL A 20 2.15 5.48 -17.15
N ALA A 21 1.17 4.61 -17.42
CA ALA A 21 0.29 4.08 -16.37
C ALA A 21 1.08 3.25 -15.34
N ASP A 22 2.00 2.40 -15.80
CA ASP A 22 2.87 1.61 -14.94
C ASP A 22 3.78 2.52 -14.09
N TRP A 23 4.35 3.57 -14.69
CA TRP A 23 5.16 4.54 -13.96
C TRP A 23 4.37 5.27 -12.87
N VAL A 24 3.14 5.71 -13.17
CA VAL A 24 2.25 6.36 -12.19
C VAL A 24 1.95 5.40 -11.04
N MET A 25 1.55 4.16 -11.34
CA MET A 25 1.25 3.16 -10.31
C MET A 25 2.46 2.86 -9.43
N LEU A 26 3.65 2.74 -10.02
CA LEU A 26 4.89 2.53 -9.28
C LEU A 26 5.30 3.75 -8.45
N MET A 27 5.03 4.97 -8.93
CA MET A 27 5.27 6.19 -8.18
C MET A 27 4.36 6.28 -6.96
N LEU A 28 3.07 5.97 -7.11
CA LEU A 28 2.09 5.95 -6.01
C LEU A 28 2.34 4.82 -5.02
N ALA A 29 2.82 3.66 -5.47
CA ALA A 29 3.05 2.49 -4.61
C ALA A 29 4.29 2.61 -3.71
N ARG A 30 5.25 3.50 -4.02
CA ARG A 30 6.49 3.64 -3.27
C ARG A 30 6.29 4.52 -2.03
N PRO A 31 6.57 4.05 -0.80
CA PRO A 31 6.47 4.89 0.40
C PRO A 31 7.33 6.16 0.34
N SER A 32 8.47 6.10 -0.36
CA SER A 32 9.36 7.25 -0.52
C SER A 32 8.75 8.40 -1.33
N SER A 33 7.76 8.14 -2.20
CA SER A 33 7.09 9.20 -2.95
C SER A 33 6.22 10.08 -2.05
N LEU A 34 5.83 9.58 -0.87
CA LEU A 34 5.02 10.32 0.11
C LEU A 34 5.85 11.22 1.03
N LEU A 35 7.18 11.06 1.09
CA LEU A 35 8.03 11.81 2.03
C LEU A 35 7.99 13.32 1.76
N VAL A 36 8.16 13.73 0.51
CA VAL A 36 8.13 15.15 0.10
C VAL A 36 6.74 15.75 0.28
N PRO A 37 5.66 15.24 -0.33
CA PRO A 37 4.33 15.82 -0.17
C PRO A 37 3.84 15.74 1.28
N GLY A 38 4.08 14.63 1.99
CA GLY A 38 3.73 14.49 3.40
C GLY A 38 4.48 15.49 4.29
N GLY A 39 5.77 15.73 4.03
CA GLY A 39 6.56 16.76 4.72
C GLY A 39 6.02 18.17 4.48
N LEU A 40 5.61 18.49 3.25
CA LEU A 40 5.00 19.78 2.93
C LEU A 40 3.65 19.97 3.62
N VAL A 41 2.79 18.93 3.63
CA VAL A 41 1.51 18.96 4.34
C VAL A 41 1.72 19.14 5.84
N LEU A 42 2.67 18.42 6.44
CA LEU A 42 3.00 18.56 7.86
C LEU A 42 3.54 19.96 8.18
N ALA A 43 4.45 20.49 7.36
CA ALA A 43 4.99 21.84 7.54
C ALA A 43 3.90 22.91 7.45
N TYR A 44 3.00 22.78 6.47
CA TYR A 44 1.82 23.65 6.34
C TYR A 44 0.89 23.54 7.55
N TRP A 45 0.64 22.33 8.05
CA TRP A 45 -0.23 22.10 9.19
C TRP A 45 0.35 22.69 10.48
N VAL A 46 1.67 22.54 10.69
CA VAL A 46 2.41 23.15 11.81
C VAL A 46 2.35 24.69 11.73
N TRP A 47 2.37 25.25 10.53
CA TRP A 47 2.26 26.71 10.34
C TRP A 47 0.87 27.23 10.72
N ILE A 48 -0.21 26.52 10.38
CA ILE A 48 -1.57 26.90 10.77
C ILE A 48 -1.81 26.71 12.27
N SER A 49 -1.53 25.51 12.77
CA SER A 49 -1.84 25.12 14.16
C SER A 49 -0.87 24.07 14.66
N ARG A 50 0.12 24.51 15.44
CA ARG A 50 1.10 23.62 16.08
C ARG A 50 0.45 22.55 16.96
N ARG A 51 -0.64 22.90 17.66
CA ARG A 51 -1.33 21.97 18.56
C ARG A 51 -2.00 20.85 17.78
N GLU A 52 -2.75 21.18 16.73
CA GLU A 52 -3.42 20.18 15.90
C GLU A 52 -2.42 19.32 15.15
N ALA A 53 -1.38 19.94 14.58
CA ALA A 53 -0.32 19.21 13.90
C ALA A 53 0.40 18.22 14.83
N PHE A 54 0.63 18.60 16.10
CA PHE A 54 1.24 17.69 17.06
C PHE A 54 0.32 16.51 17.42
N ILE A 55 -0.97 16.77 17.65
CA ILE A 55 -1.96 15.72 17.95
C ILE A 55 -2.08 14.77 16.75
N GLY A 56 -2.26 15.32 15.55
CA GLY A 56 -2.41 14.57 14.32
C GLY A 56 -1.16 13.76 13.97
N ALA A 57 0.02 14.38 13.98
CA ALA A 57 1.28 13.68 13.73
C ALA A 57 1.53 12.56 14.75
N THR A 58 1.22 12.78 16.03
CA THR A 58 1.35 11.74 17.06
C THR A 58 0.36 10.60 16.82
N ALA A 59 -0.89 10.91 16.46
CA ALA A 59 -1.89 9.90 16.13
C ALA A 59 -1.47 9.06 14.91
N LEU A 60 -1.00 9.70 13.83
CA LEU A 60 -0.51 9.03 12.64
C LEU A 60 0.73 8.17 12.92
N ALA A 61 1.69 8.71 13.69
CA ALA A 61 2.89 7.99 14.09
C ALA A 61 2.57 6.78 14.99
N GLY A 62 1.45 6.79 15.72
CA GLY A 62 0.97 5.64 16.47
C GLY A 62 0.18 4.64 15.62
N LEU A 63 -0.80 5.13 14.86
CA LEU A 63 -1.74 4.28 14.13
C LEU A 63 -1.08 3.52 12.99
N VAL A 64 -0.24 4.16 12.18
CA VAL A 64 0.35 3.52 10.99
C VAL A 64 1.23 2.32 11.37
N PRO A 65 2.18 2.42 12.33
CA PRO A 65 2.95 1.25 12.77
C PRO A 65 2.08 0.17 13.44
N LEU A 66 1.06 0.58 14.20
CA LEU A 66 0.14 -0.39 14.81
C LEU A 66 -0.60 -1.18 13.72
N THR A 67 -1.16 -0.52 12.71
CA THR A 67 -1.85 -1.20 11.60
C THR A 67 -0.90 -2.06 10.78
N ASP A 68 0.35 -1.65 10.61
CA ASP A 68 1.37 -2.45 9.92
C ASP A 68 1.67 -3.74 10.67
N LEU A 69 1.86 -3.63 12.00
CA LEU A 69 2.10 -4.77 12.88
C LEU A 69 0.90 -5.74 12.87
N PHE A 70 -0.32 -5.23 13.09
CA PHE A 70 -1.52 -6.05 13.07
C PHE A 70 -1.74 -6.70 11.69
N GLY A 71 -1.53 -5.96 10.60
CA GLY A 71 -1.58 -6.49 9.25
C GLY A 71 -0.60 -7.65 9.04
N ALA A 72 0.62 -7.53 9.54
CA ALA A 72 1.62 -8.60 9.50
C ALA A 72 1.19 -9.84 10.30
N GLN A 73 0.66 -9.66 11.52
CA GLN A 73 0.17 -10.79 12.32
C GLN A 73 -1.01 -11.52 11.64
N ILE A 74 -1.97 -10.76 11.10
CA ILE A 74 -3.11 -11.34 10.38
C ILE A 74 -2.64 -12.09 9.12
N LYS A 75 -1.64 -11.56 8.40
CA LYS A 75 -1.03 -12.27 7.26
C LYS A 75 -0.51 -13.65 7.63
N HIS A 76 0.20 -13.75 8.75
CA HIS A 76 0.72 -15.04 9.23
C HIS A 76 -0.41 -15.97 9.70
N ALA A 77 -1.45 -15.43 10.35
CA ALA A 77 -2.58 -16.23 10.81
C ALA A 77 -3.41 -16.81 9.66
N LEU A 78 -3.61 -16.05 8.58
CA LEU A 78 -4.44 -16.48 7.45
C LEU A 78 -3.67 -17.22 6.36
N GLY A 79 -2.37 -16.99 6.22
CA GLY A 79 -1.50 -17.77 5.33
C GLY A 79 -1.84 -17.71 3.84
N ARG A 80 -2.64 -16.72 3.40
CA ARG A 80 -3.06 -16.62 2.00
C ARG A 80 -1.87 -16.29 1.10
N VAL A 81 -1.53 -17.19 0.18
CA VAL A 81 -0.41 -17.05 -0.76
C VAL A 81 -0.67 -15.89 -1.75
N ARG A 82 0.40 -15.27 -2.28
CA ARG A 82 0.29 -14.20 -3.29
C ARG A 82 -0.06 -14.71 -4.68
N PRO A 83 -0.85 -13.96 -5.47
CA PRO A 83 -1.16 -14.32 -6.86
C PRO A 83 0.07 -14.63 -7.71
N CYS A 84 1.16 -13.86 -7.56
CA CYS A 84 2.40 -14.05 -8.30
C CYS A 84 3.15 -15.38 -8.03
N GLN A 85 2.72 -16.17 -7.02
CA GLN A 85 3.32 -17.47 -6.70
C GLN A 85 2.47 -18.66 -7.13
N ILE A 86 1.17 -18.47 -7.35
CA ILE A 86 0.21 -19.56 -7.59
C ILE A 86 -0.56 -19.41 -8.91
N LEU A 87 -0.61 -18.21 -9.48
CA LEU A 87 -1.29 -17.93 -10.74
C LEU A 87 -0.28 -17.80 -11.87
N GLU A 88 -0.63 -18.35 -13.02
CA GLU A 88 0.16 -18.21 -14.25
C GLU A 88 -0.22 -16.94 -15.01
N GLY A 89 0.69 -16.45 -15.86
CA GLY A 89 0.44 -15.27 -16.70
C GLY A 89 0.32 -13.95 -15.95
N VAL A 90 0.93 -13.83 -14.75
CA VAL A 90 0.90 -12.60 -13.96
C VAL A 90 1.91 -11.58 -14.47
N ASN A 91 1.43 -10.40 -14.82
CA ASN A 91 2.27 -9.25 -15.16
C ASN A 91 2.81 -8.59 -13.89
N GLN A 92 4.11 -8.70 -13.62
CA GLN A 92 4.75 -8.13 -12.44
C GLN A 92 5.48 -6.83 -12.79
N LEU A 93 5.00 -5.70 -12.26
CA LEU A 93 5.69 -4.40 -12.41
C LEU A 93 6.86 -4.23 -11.42
N VAL A 94 6.83 -4.98 -10.32
CA VAL A 94 7.86 -5.08 -9.27
C VAL A 94 7.94 -6.52 -8.79
N GLY A 95 9.05 -6.88 -8.13
CA GLY A 95 9.23 -8.23 -7.59
C GLY A 95 8.09 -8.67 -6.66
N CYS A 96 7.85 -9.99 -6.60
CA CYS A 96 6.70 -10.61 -5.92
C CYS A 96 6.62 -10.38 -4.39
N GLY A 97 7.65 -9.79 -3.76
CA GLY A 97 7.67 -9.44 -2.34
C GLY A 97 7.60 -10.67 -1.42
N GLY A 98 7.06 -10.51 -0.21
CA GLY A 98 6.91 -11.60 0.78
C GLY A 98 5.83 -12.63 0.42
N THR A 99 5.68 -13.68 1.22
CA THR A 99 4.86 -14.87 0.87
C THR A 99 3.34 -14.65 0.96
N PHE A 100 2.87 -13.86 1.94
CA PHE A 100 1.43 -13.74 2.23
C PHE A 100 0.80 -12.44 1.67
N SER A 101 -0.38 -12.58 1.07
CA SER A 101 -1.11 -11.50 0.38
C SER A 101 -2.06 -10.73 1.27
N PHE A 102 -2.78 -11.41 2.18
CA PHE A 102 -3.95 -10.81 2.85
C PHE A 102 -3.77 -10.63 4.36
N PRO A 103 -4.12 -9.45 4.91
CA PRO A 103 -4.50 -8.20 4.20
C PRO A 103 -3.27 -7.54 3.55
N SER A 104 -3.46 -6.53 2.70
CA SER A 104 -2.34 -5.73 2.18
C SER A 104 -1.91 -4.67 3.21
N ASN A 105 -0.67 -4.73 3.70
CA ASN A 105 -0.16 -3.71 4.62
C ASN A 105 -0.11 -2.32 3.99
N HIS A 106 0.23 -2.19 2.69
CA HIS A 106 0.19 -0.89 2.02
C HIS A 106 -1.24 -0.31 2.03
N ALA A 107 -2.26 -1.14 1.74
CA ALA A 107 -3.64 -0.66 1.78
C ALA A 107 -4.11 -0.30 3.20
N LEU A 108 -3.73 -1.10 4.22
CA LEU A 108 -4.04 -0.80 5.62
C LEU A 108 -3.39 0.50 6.09
N ASN A 109 -2.09 0.67 5.83
CA ASN A 109 -1.34 1.84 6.25
C ASN A 109 -1.86 3.10 5.57
N THR A 110 -2.23 3.04 4.27
CA THR A 110 -2.83 4.17 3.55
C THR A 110 -4.24 4.49 4.04
N ALA A 111 -5.04 3.52 4.48
CA ALA A 111 -6.36 3.79 5.05
C ALA A 111 -6.29 4.38 6.47
N ALA A 112 -5.21 4.10 7.20
CA ALA A 112 -4.96 4.66 8.53
C ALA A 112 -4.32 6.06 8.50
N ALA A 113 -3.60 6.38 7.42
CA ALA A 113 -2.91 7.65 7.22
C ALA A 113 -3.82 8.74 6.66
#